data_AF-A0A1Z4NNX8-F1
#
_entry.id   AF-A0A1Z4NNX8-F1
#
_cell.length_a   1.000
_cell.length_b   1.000
_cell.length_c   1.000
_cell.angle_alpha   90.00
_cell.angle_beta   90.00
_cell.angle_gamma   90.00
#
_symmetry.space_group_name_H-M   'P 1'
#
loop_
_entity.id
_entity.type
_entity.pdbx_description
1 polymer ?
#
loop_
_entity_poly.entity_id
_entity_poly.type
_entity_poly.pdbx_seq_one_letter_code
_entity_poly.pdbx_strand_id
1 'polypeptide(L)' 'MSMSDNFPFQNPDQLKQWHQGIENANRNNIFCHCRTCGYEWMDSKFDVPCPQCISKDVESISSWQFPDD' A
#
# COMPACT_ATOMS: atom_id res chain seq x y z
N MET A 1 -4.90 -25.73 -28.38
CA MET A 1 -5.56 -24.54 -27.82
C MET A 1 -4.45 -23.56 -27.47
N SER A 2 -4.26 -22.53 -28.29
CA SER A 2 -3.23 -21.51 -28.04
C SER A 2 -3.80 -20.52 -27.02
N MET A 3 -3.19 -20.42 -25.84
CA MET A 3 -3.48 -19.30 -24.94
C MET A 3 -2.90 -18.06 -25.61
N SER A 4 -3.75 -17.26 -26.23
CA SER A 4 -3.36 -15.95 -26.74
C SER A 4 -2.90 -15.11 -25.55
N ASP A 5 -1.63 -14.69 -25.56
CA ASP A 5 -1.08 -13.69 -24.66
C ASP A 5 -1.79 -12.35 -24.89
N ASN A 6 -3.00 -12.21 -24.33
CA ASN A 6 -3.67 -10.92 -24.25
C ASN A 6 -2.90 -10.08 -23.25
N PHE A 7 -2.00 -9.25 -23.76
CA PHE A 7 -1.40 -8.19 -22.96
C PHE A 7 -2.56 -7.38 -22.36
N PRO A 8 -2.64 -7.22 -21.03
CA PRO A 8 -3.81 -6.60 -20.39
C PRO A 8 -3.96 -5.11 -20.73
N PHE A 9 -2.98 -4.51 -21.40
CA PHE A 9 -2.95 -3.12 -21.79
C PHE A 9 -3.10 -2.98 -23.31
N GLN A 10 -4.09 -2.20 -23.73
CA GLN A 10 -4.39 -1.93 -25.14
C GLN A 10 -3.51 -0.82 -25.71
N ASN A 11 -2.89 0.01 -24.86
CA ASN A 11 -2.02 1.11 -25.24
C ASN A 11 -0.97 1.40 -24.13
N PRO A 12 0.11 2.14 -24.44
CA PRO A 12 1.15 2.47 -23.45
C PRO A 12 0.66 3.38 -22.30
N ASP A 13 -0.40 4.16 -22.50
CA ASP A 13 -0.96 5.02 -21.45
C ASP A 13 -1.60 4.19 -20.33
N GLN A 14 -2.29 3.08 -20.67
CA GLN A 14 -2.84 2.15 -19.68
C GLN A 14 -1.75 1.47 -18.86
N LEU A 15 -0.65 1.08 -19.49
CA LEU A 15 0.52 0.54 -18.79
C LEU A 15 1.12 1.59 -17.83
N LYS A 16 1.21 2.84 -18.26
CA LYS A 16 1.71 3.95 -17.44
C LYS A 16 0.79 4.23 -16.24
N GLN A 17 -0.53 4.25 -16.46
CA GLN A 17 -1.52 4.42 -15.38
C GLN A 17 -1.43 3.29 -14.36
N TRP A 18 -1.31 2.05 -14.84
CA TRP A 18 -1.12 0.89 -13.97
C TRP A 18 0.16 1.02 -13.12
N HIS A 19 1.30 1.37 -13.72
CA HIS A 19 2.53 1.62 -12.97
C HIS A 19 2.38 2.73 -11.92
N GLN A 20 1.66 3.81 -12.24
CA GLN A 20 1.40 4.88 -11.28
C GLN A 20 0.54 4.40 -10.10
N GLY A 21 -0.45 3.54 -10.35
CA GLY A 21 -1.25 2.90 -9.31
C GLY A 21 -0.39 2.05 -8.37
N ILE A 22 0.53 1.25 -8.92
CA ILE A 22 1.49 0.45 -8.15
C ILE A 22 2.41 1.35 -7.31
N GLU A 23 2.92 2.44 -7.86
CA GLU A 23 3.77 3.39 -7.11
C GLU A 23 3.00 4.03 -5.94
N ASN A 24 1.75 4.43 -6.17
CA ASN A 24 0.91 5.04 -5.14
C ASN A 24 0.56 4.05 -4.03
N ALA A 25 0.21 2.81 -4.39
CA ALA A 25 -0.06 1.74 -3.43
C ALA A 25 1.17 1.47 -2.56
N ASN A 26 2.36 1.40 -3.16
CA ASN A 26 3.62 1.22 -2.43
C ASN A 26 3.93 2.33 -1.42
N ARG A 27 3.46 3.55 -1.65
CA ARG A 27 3.73 4.66 -0.72
C ARG A 27 2.93 4.56 0.57
N ASN A 28 1.78 3.91 0.61
CA ASN A 28 0.97 3.82 1.84
C ASN A 28 0.65 2.36 2.10
N ASN A 29 1.68 1.51 2.11
CA ASN A 29 1.52 0.07 2.18
C ASN A 29 1.90 -0.52 3.54
N ILE A 30 1.97 0.28 4.61
CA ILE A 30 2.26 -0.23 5.95
C ILE A 30 1.08 0.11 6.85
N PHE A 31 0.34 -0.92 7.26
CA PHE A 31 -0.68 -0.77 8.29
C PHE A 31 -0.01 -0.83 9.65
N CYS A 32 -0.27 0.17 10.48
CA CYS A 32 0.30 0.34 11.80
C CYS A 32 -0.80 0.29 12.86
N HIS A 33 -0.52 -0.41 13.97
CA HIS A 33 -1.38 -0.48 15.14
C HIS A 33 -0.56 -0.17 16.40
N CYS A 34 -0.93 0.87 17.14
CA CYS A 34 -0.28 1.18 18.40
C CYS A 34 -0.83 0.31 19.53
N ARG A 35 0.02 -0.53 20.13
CA ARG A 35 -0.36 -1.42 21.23
C ARG A 35 -0.66 -0.68 22.53
N THR A 36 -0.17 0.57 22.66
CA THR A 36 -0.38 1.40 23.86
C THR A 36 -1.75 2.09 23.88
N CYS A 37 -2.17 2.70 22.78
CA CYS A 37 -3.43 3.48 22.73
C CYS A 37 -4.49 2.90 21.78
N GLY A 38 -4.16 1.85 21.02
CA GLY A 38 -5.07 1.20 20.07
C GLY A 38 -5.30 1.96 18.77
N TYR A 39 -4.61 3.08 18.52
CA TYR A 39 -4.78 3.85 17.29
C TYR A 39 -4.20 3.09 16.08
N GLU A 40 -4.93 3.13 14.96
CA GLU A 40 -4.61 2.45 13.71
C GLU A 40 -4.44 3.46 12.57
N TRP A 41 -3.41 3.28 11.73
CA TRP A 41 -3.15 4.17 10.60
C TRP A 41 -2.36 3.48 9.48
N MET A 42 -2.27 4.12 8.32
CA MET A 42 -1.39 3.71 7.22
C MET A 42 -0.18 4.64 7.15
N ASP A 43 1.00 4.08 6.91
CA ASP A 43 2.26 4.80 6.74
C ASP A 43 3.04 4.29 5.52
N SER A 44 4.08 5.05 5.15
CA SER A 44 5.08 4.69 4.15
C SER A 44 6.33 4.06 4.75
N LYS A 45 6.49 4.11 6.08
CA LYS A 45 7.71 3.68 6.78
C LYS A 45 7.41 2.76 7.96
N PHE A 46 8.31 1.81 8.18
CA PHE A 46 8.37 1.01 9.40
C PHE A 46 8.93 1.84 10.56
N ASP A 47 8.72 1.34 11.79
CA ASP A 47 9.29 1.89 13.03
C ASP A 47 8.92 3.36 13.32
N VAL A 48 7.78 3.81 12.81
CA VAL A 48 7.23 5.14 13.10
C VAL A 48 6.56 5.17 14.49
N PRO A 49 6.83 6.19 15.33
CA PRO A 49 6.13 6.33 16.60
C PRO A 49 4.65 6.67 16.36
N CYS A 50 3.79 6.24 17.28
CA CYS A 50 2.37 6.51 17.19
C CYS A 50 2.10 8.03 17.16
N PRO A 51 1.34 8.55 16.17
CA PRO A 51 1.08 9.99 16.06
C PRO A 51 0.16 10.53 17.17
N GLN A 52 -0.60 9.67 17.85
CA GLN A 52 -1.53 10.06 18.92
C GLN A 52 -0.86 10.12 20.30
N CYS A 53 -0.01 9.16 20.63
CA CYS A 53 0.57 9.02 21.98
C CYS A 53 2.11 9.00 22.02
N ILE A 54 2.77 9.10 20.86
CA ILE A 54 4.23 9.12 20.70
C ILE A 54 4.93 7.82 21.14
N SER A 55 4.16 6.77 21.47
CA SER A 55 4.68 5.45 21.80
C SER A 55 5.43 4.83 20.63
N LYS A 56 6.52 4.13 20.93
CA LYS A 56 7.27 3.30 19.97
C LYS A 56 6.78 1.85 19.93
N ASP A 57 5.83 1.49 20.78
CA ASP A 57 5.22 0.16 20.82
C ASP A 57 4.13 0.05 19.74
N VAL A 58 4.58 -0.05 18.49
CA VAL A 58 3.76 -0.07 17.28
C VAL A 58 4.02 -1.38 16.55
N GLU A 59 2.96 -2.15 16.31
CA GLU A 59 2.99 -3.27 15.38
C GLU A 59 2.74 -2.76 13.97
N SER A 60 3.48 -3.28 12.99
CA SER A 60 3.35 -2.89 11.60
C SER A 60 3.36 -4.10 10.67
N ILE A 61 2.52 -4.07 9.64
CA ILE A 61 2.42 -5.10 8.60
C ILE A 61 2.29 -4.46 7.23
N SER A 62 2.96 -5.03 6.23
CA SER A 62 2.74 -4.62 4.84
C SER A 62 1.30 -4.91 4.42
N SER A 63 0.56 -3.87 4.05
CA SER A 63 -0.83 -3.88 3.62
C SER A 63 -0.94 -3.21 2.26
N TRP A 64 -0.88 -4.01 1.20
CA TRP A 64 -1.08 -3.52 -0.15
C TRP A 64 -2.56 -3.24 -0.38
N GLN A 65 -2.89 -1.97 -0.58
CA GLN A 65 -4.23 -1.52 -0.94
C GLN A 65 -4.23 -1.20 -2.43
N PHE A 66 -5.06 -1.91 -3.19
CA PHE A 66 -5.38 -1.54 -4.57
C PHE A 66 -6.67 -0.73 -4.52
N PRO A 67 -6.75 0.45 -5.16
CA PRO A 67 -8.02 1.14 -5.30
C PRO A 67 -9.00 0.23 -6.04
N ASP A 68 -10.24 0.12 -5.54
CA ASP A 68 -11.25 -0.79 -6.09
C ASP A 68 -11.80 -0.35 -7.47
N ASP A 69 -11.78 0.94 -7.82
CA ASP A 69 -12.09 1.47 -9.16
C ASP A 69 -11.65 2.95 -9.28
#